data_AF-A0A662EXN6-F1
#
_entry.id   AF-A0A662EXN6-F1
#
_cell.length_a   1.000
_cell.length_b   1.000
_cell.length_c   1.000
_cell.angle_alpha   90.00
_cell.angle_beta   90.00
_cell.angle_gamma   90.00
#
_symmetry.space_group_name_H-M   'P 1'
#
loop_
_entity.id
_entity.type
_entity.pdbx_description
1 polymer ?
#
loop_
_entity_poly.entity_id
_entity_poly.type
_entity_poly.pdbx_seq_one_letter_code
_entity_poly.pdbx_strand_id
1 'polypeptide(L)'
;MATVQEFYQRTEEWLDRLMEANPVLATELGDHRFDDKLGDYSLSALQAQIDQIKGFEAELDRFETGGWPSDAQIDHALVMTILKSFVRDFERRETHRRNPGEYIDATTGGVILLIMKEFAPLPERLASILGRVREVPRVLEEAKGN
;
A
#
# COMPACT_ATOMS: atom_id res chain seq x y z
N MET A 1 -26.25 -12.45 -4.93
CA MET A 1 -25.57 -11.46 -5.81
C MET A 1 -24.92 -10.45 -4.91
N ALA A 2 -23.65 -10.14 -5.14
CA ALA A 2 -22.95 -9.13 -4.35
C ALA A 2 -23.59 -7.75 -4.56
N THR A 3 -23.64 -6.94 -3.51
CA THR A 3 -24.24 -5.60 -3.55
C THR A 3 -23.18 -4.51 -3.74
N VAL A 4 -23.59 -3.34 -4.21
CA VAL A 4 -22.71 -2.15 -4.27
C VAL A 4 -22.15 -1.80 -2.89
N GLN A 5 -22.98 -1.91 -1.84
CA GLN A 5 -22.56 -1.66 -0.46
C GLN A 5 -21.49 -2.66 0.01
N GLU A 6 -21.68 -3.94 -0.29
CA GLU A 6 -20.70 -4.97 0.00
C GLU A 6 -19.38 -4.71 -0.72
N PHE A 7 -19.40 -4.30 -1.99
CA PHE A 7 -18.19 -3.90 -2.72
C PHE A 7 -17.42 -2.81 -2.00
N TYR A 8 -18.06 -1.69 -1.66
CA TYR A 8 -17.36 -0.59 -0.98
C TYR A 8 -16.83 -1.00 0.40
N GLN A 9 -17.60 -1.77 1.18
CA GLN A 9 -17.11 -2.28 2.47
C GLN A 9 -15.86 -3.16 2.30
N ARG A 10 -15.87 -4.08 1.33
CA ARG A 10 -14.73 -4.98 1.10
C ARG A 10 -13.52 -4.23 0.56
N THR A 11 -13.73 -3.22 -0.29
CA THR A 11 -12.67 -2.33 -0.76
C THR A 11 -12.09 -1.48 0.36
N GLU A 12 -12.91 -0.96 1.28
CA GLU A 12 -12.45 -0.23 2.46
C GLU A 12 -11.60 -1.12 3.37
N GLU A 13 -12.06 -2.34 3.68
CA GLU A 13 -11.30 -3.33 4.45
C GLU A 13 -9.94 -3.67 3.81
N TRP A 14 -9.90 -3.75 2.47
CA TRP A 14 -8.65 -3.96 1.74
C TRP A 14 -7.74 -2.73 1.77
N LEU A 15 -8.29 -1.52 1.59
CA LEU A 15 -7.53 -0.28 1.65
C LEU A 15 -6.91 -0.08 3.03
N ASP A 16 -7.62 -0.36 4.11
CA ASP A 16 -7.08 -0.28 5.47
C ASP A 16 -5.86 -1.20 5.66
N ARG A 17 -5.94 -2.45 5.20
CA ARG A 17 -4.81 -3.39 5.23
C ARG A 17 -3.66 -2.94 4.34
N LEU A 18 -3.97 -2.34 3.19
CA LEU A 18 -2.96 -1.78 2.29
C LEU A 18 -2.22 -0.63 2.98
N MET A 19 -2.91 0.28 3.68
CA MET A 19 -2.29 1.39 4.40
C MET A 19 -1.40 0.89 5.54
N GLU A 20 -1.86 -0.09 6.31
CA GLU A 20 -1.08 -0.69 7.39
C GLU A 20 0.21 -1.37 6.86
N ALA A 21 0.10 -2.10 5.74
CA ALA A 21 1.25 -2.74 5.10
C ALA A 21 2.20 -1.74 4.40
N ASN A 22 1.71 -0.56 4.02
CA ASN A 22 2.47 0.46 3.28
C ASN A 22 2.40 1.83 3.98
N PRO A 23 3.05 1.99 5.16
CA PRO A 23 2.96 3.22 5.95
C PRO A 23 3.33 4.51 5.21
N VAL A 24 4.26 4.45 4.25
CA VAL A 24 4.64 5.63 3.45
C VAL A 24 3.51 6.04 2.51
N LEU A 25 2.88 5.07 1.83
CA LEU A 25 1.70 5.31 1.00
C LEU A 25 0.53 5.86 1.84
N ALA A 26 0.34 5.34 3.06
CA ALA A 26 -0.64 5.86 4.00
C ALA A 26 -0.42 7.36 4.28
N THR A 27 0.80 7.76 4.65
CA THR A 27 1.18 9.17 4.83
C THR A 27 0.97 10.00 3.55
N GLU A 28 1.23 9.43 2.36
CA GLU A 28 1.02 10.12 1.08
C GLU A 28 -0.45 10.45 0.85
N LEU A 29 -1.33 9.51 1.17
CA LEU A 29 -2.78 9.61 1.05
C LEU A 29 -3.47 10.34 2.22
N GLY A 30 -2.70 10.75 3.23
CA GLY A 30 -3.18 11.53 4.37
C GLY A 30 -3.65 10.70 5.56
N ASP A 31 -3.38 9.40 5.56
CA ASP A 31 -3.54 8.54 6.72
C ASP A 31 -2.25 8.55 7.56
N HIS A 32 -2.34 9.21 8.71
CA HIS A 32 -1.21 9.44 9.61
C HIS A 32 -1.09 8.41 10.74
N ARG A 33 -1.88 7.32 10.71
CA ARG A 33 -1.88 6.26 11.76
C ARG A 33 -0.54 5.55 11.90
N PHE A 34 0.30 5.55 10.86
CA PHE A 34 1.53 4.75 10.77
C PHE A 34 2.77 5.60 10.46
N ASP A 35 2.73 6.90 10.73
CA ASP A 35 3.79 7.84 10.34
C ASP A 35 5.17 7.53 10.91
N ASP A 36 5.23 6.82 12.04
CA ASP A 36 6.47 6.41 12.71
C ASP A 36 7.07 5.10 12.17
N LYS A 37 6.43 4.50 11.15
CA LYS A 37 6.79 3.17 10.62
C LYS A 37 7.25 3.20 9.16
N LEU A 38 7.96 2.13 8.79
CA LEU A 38 8.20 1.65 7.43
C LEU A 38 7.59 0.26 7.26
N GLY A 39 7.28 -0.12 6.02
CA GLY A 39 6.78 -1.46 5.69
C GLY A 39 7.77 -2.58 6.02
N ASP A 40 7.27 -3.81 6.05
CA ASP A 40 8.10 -5.03 6.05
C ASP A 40 8.43 -5.38 4.60
N TYR A 41 9.70 -5.20 4.23
CA TYR A 41 10.19 -5.42 2.89
C TYR A 41 10.89 -6.78 2.75
N SER A 42 10.76 -7.67 3.73
CA SER A 42 11.21 -9.05 3.56
C SER A 42 10.47 -9.73 2.41
N LEU A 43 11.15 -10.60 1.65
CA LEU A 43 10.53 -11.33 0.54
C LEU A 43 9.27 -12.08 0.97
N SER A 44 9.24 -12.63 2.18
CA SER A 44 8.07 -13.30 2.74
C SER A 44 6.88 -12.37 2.95
N ALA A 45 7.11 -11.15 3.45
CA ALA A 45 6.05 -10.17 3.64
C ALA A 45 5.52 -9.66 2.30
N LEU A 46 6.40 -9.36 1.35
CA LEU A 46 6.01 -8.94 0.01
C LEU A 46 5.20 -10.03 -0.71
N GLN A 47 5.61 -11.30 -0.61
CA GLN A 47 4.85 -12.42 -1.18
C GLN A 47 3.47 -12.56 -0.52
N ALA A 48 3.41 -12.47 0.80
CA ALA A 48 2.13 -12.54 1.54
C ALA A 48 1.18 -11.41 1.14
N GLN A 49 1.69 -10.19 0.93
CA GLN A 49 0.90 -9.05 0.48
C GLN A 49 0.32 -9.30 -0.92
N ILE A 50 1.13 -9.82 -1.85
CA ILE A 50 0.67 -10.12 -3.22
C ILE A 50 -0.34 -11.27 -3.24
N ASP A 51 -0.15 -12.29 -2.41
CA ASP A 51 -1.12 -13.38 -2.28
C ASP A 51 -2.47 -12.88 -1.75
N GLN A 52 -2.45 -11.94 -0.79
CA GLN A 52 -3.68 -11.28 -0.32
C GLN A 52 -4.35 -10.46 -1.42
N ILE A 53 -3.59 -9.69 -2.20
CA ILE A 53 -4.10 -8.89 -3.33
C ILE A 53 -4.75 -9.80 -4.39
N LYS A 54 -4.11 -10.93 -4.73
CA LYS A 54 -4.67 -11.91 -5.68
C LYS A 54 -5.96 -12.55 -5.15
N GLY A 55 -5.99 -12.86 -3.86
CA GLY A 55 -7.20 -13.37 -3.20
C GLY A 55 -8.36 -12.37 -3.29
N PHE A 56 -8.08 -11.09 -3.06
CA PHE A 56 -9.07 -10.02 -3.15
C PHE A 56 -9.51 -9.74 -4.59
N GLU A 57 -8.58 -9.76 -5.56
CA GLU A 57 -8.91 -9.67 -6.99
C GLU A 57 -9.89 -10.79 -7.40
N ALA A 58 -9.60 -12.04 -7.02
CA ALA A 58 -10.47 -13.18 -7.32
C ALA A 58 -11.81 -13.14 -6.58
N GLU A 59 -11.90 -12.41 -5.46
CA GLU A 59 -13.16 -12.12 -4.81
C GLU A 59 -13.99 -11.13 -5.64
N LEU A 60 -13.41 -9.98 -5.99
CA LEU A 60 -14.12 -8.93 -6.73
C LEU A 60 -14.49 -9.35 -8.16
N ASP A 61 -13.72 -10.23 -8.80
CA ASP A 61 -14.03 -10.77 -10.14
C ASP A 61 -15.36 -11.55 -10.17
N ARG A 62 -15.81 -12.06 -9.01
CA ARG A 62 -17.09 -12.78 -8.88
C ARG A 62 -18.31 -11.85 -8.76
N PHE A 63 -18.12 -10.54 -8.70
CA PHE A 63 -19.21 -9.59 -8.48
C PHE A 63 -19.89 -9.29 -9.83
N GLU A 64 -21.19 -9.58 -9.93
CA GLU A 64 -22.00 -9.26 -11.11
C GLU A 64 -22.42 -7.79 -11.10
N THR A 65 -21.66 -6.93 -11.78
CA THR A 65 -21.83 -5.47 -11.72
C THR A 65 -22.77 -4.88 -12.78
N GLY A 66 -23.26 -5.69 -13.73
CA GLY A 66 -24.05 -5.20 -14.88
C GLY A 66 -25.36 -4.48 -14.53
N GLY A 67 -25.89 -4.70 -13.32
CA GLY A 67 -27.08 -4.02 -12.80
C GLY A 67 -26.78 -2.83 -11.87
N TRP A 68 -25.52 -2.51 -11.62
CA TRP A 68 -25.12 -1.43 -10.71
C TRP A 68 -25.23 -0.05 -11.38
N PRO A 69 -25.29 1.05 -10.61
CA PRO A 69 -25.09 2.40 -11.14
C PRO A 69 -23.74 2.52 -11.87
N SER A 70 -23.66 3.40 -12.87
CA SER A 70 -22.45 3.58 -13.69
C SER A 70 -21.20 3.88 -12.85
N ASP A 71 -21.33 4.71 -11.83
CA ASP A 71 -20.20 5.14 -11.00
C ASP A 71 -19.63 3.95 -10.22
N ALA A 72 -20.48 3.08 -9.68
CA ALA A 72 -20.05 1.86 -9.01
C ALA A 72 -19.43 0.83 -9.97
N GLN A 73 -19.88 0.77 -11.23
CA GLN A 73 -19.24 -0.05 -12.25
C GLN A 73 -17.83 0.46 -12.59
N ILE A 74 -17.67 1.78 -12.69
CA ILE A 74 -16.38 2.43 -12.94
C ILE A 74 -15.43 2.17 -11.77
N ASP A 75 -15.89 2.36 -10.54
CA ASP A 75 -15.09 2.14 -9.34
C ASP A 75 -14.62 0.69 -9.23
N HIS A 76 -15.51 -0.28 -9.48
CA HIS A 76 -15.14 -1.70 -9.53
C HIS A 76 -14.06 -1.98 -10.58
N ALA A 77 -14.23 -1.47 -11.80
CA ALA A 77 -13.26 -1.64 -12.88
C ALA A 77 -11.90 -0.98 -12.55
N LEU A 78 -11.92 0.18 -11.88
CA LEU A 78 -10.72 0.87 -11.43
C LEU A 78 -9.97 0.06 -10.36
N VAL A 79 -10.68 -0.40 -9.33
CA VAL A 79 -10.09 -1.24 -8.26
C VAL A 79 -9.50 -2.52 -8.85
N MET A 80 -10.23 -3.21 -9.73
CA MET A 80 -9.71 -4.40 -10.42
C MET A 80 -8.43 -4.11 -11.21
N THR A 81 -8.34 -2.94 -11.85
CA THR A 81 -7.15 -2.53 -12.60
C THR A 81 -5.96 -2.24 -11.68
N ILE A 82 -6.20 -1.60 -10.53
CA ILE A 82 -5.17 -1.32 -9.51
C ILE A 82 -4.61 -2.63 -8.95
N LEU A 83 -5.48 -3.57 -8.54
CA LEU A 83 -5.08 -4.88 -8.02
C LEU A 83 -4.20 -5.63 -9.03
N LYS A 84 -4.65 -5.71 -10.29
CA LYS A 84 -3.89 -6.33 -11.39
C LYS A 84 -2.53 -5.66 -11.62
N SER A 85 -2.43 -4.34 -11.42
CA SER A 85 -1.16 -3.64 -11.55
C SER A 85 -0.18 -4.07 -10.48
N PHE A 86 -0.60 -4.14 -9.21
CA PHE A 86 0.26 -4.60 -8.12
C PHE A 86 0.77 -6.02 -8.35
N VAL A 87 -0.11 -6.94 -8.75
CA VAL A 87 0.27 -8.33 -9.07
C VAL A 87 1.27 -8.36 -10.21
N ARG A 88 1.04 -7.60 -11.29
CA ARG A 88 1.94 -7.55 -12.44
C ARG A 88 3.30 -6.95 -12.09
N ASP A 89 3.33 -5.90 -11.29
CA ASP A 89 4.58 -5.23 -10.89
C ASP A 89 5.46 -6.18 -10.06
N PHE A 90 4.85 -6.98 -9.18
CA PHE A 90 5.56 -8.01 -8.45
C PHE A 90 5.96 -9.23 -9.30
N GLU A 91 5.02 -9.88 -9.99
CA GLU A 91 5.27 -11.16 -10.67
C GLU A 91 5.97 -11.03 -12.03
N ARG A 92 5.73 -9.93 -12.76
CA ARG A 92 6.24 -9.77 -14.13
C ARG A 92 7.37 -8.77 -14.22
N ARG A 93 7.24 -7.62 -13.54
CA ARG A 93 8.32 -6.63 -13.53
C ARG A 93 9.37 -6.95 -12.48
N GLU A 94 9.02 -7.74 -11.45
CA GLU A 94 9.90 -8.10 -10.34
C GLU A 94 10.54 -6.84 -9.74
N THR A 95 9.74 -5.79 -9.51
CA THR A 95 10.29 -4.49 -9.10
C THR A 95 11.05 -4.56 -7.78
N HIS A 96 10.57 -5.37 -6.83
CA HIS A 96 11.30 -5.71 -5.60
C HIS A 96 12.74 -6.18 -5.85
N ARG A 97 13.00 -6.92 -6.95
CA ARG A 97 14.34 -7.42 -7.28
C ARG A 97 15.12 -6.50 -8.22
N ARG A 98 14.43 -5.81 -9.13
CA ARG A 98 15.03 -5.08 -10.26
C ARG A 98 15.08 -3.58 -10.08
N ASN A 99 14.32 -3.03 -9.13
CA ASN A 99 14.22 -1.61 -8.87
C ASN A 99 14.59 -1.30 -7.42
N PRO A 100 15.90 -1.10 -7.11
CA PRO A 100 16.32 -0.70 -5.77
C PRO A 100 15.73 0.65 -5.34
N GLY A 101 15.21 1.44 -6.29
CA GLY A 101 14.54 2.72 -6.03
C GLY A 101 13.36 2.60 -5.09
N GLU A 102 12.60 1.49 -5.10
CA GLU A 102 11.42 1.33 -4.22
C GLU A 102 11.81 1.39 -2.73
N TYR A 103 12.96 0.80 -2.37
CA TYR A 103 13.47 0.84 -1.00
C TYR A 103 14.00 2.24 -0.62
N ILE A 104 14.56 2.97 -1.59
CA ILE A 104 15.04 4.34 -1.38
C ILE A 104 13.87 5.31 -1.23
N ASP A 105 12.81 5.14 -2.02
CA ASP A 105 11.58 5.92 -1.93
C ASP A 105 10.90 5.69 -0.57
N ALA A 106 10.84 4.44 -0.11
CA ALA A 106 10.29 4.12 1.21
C ALA A 106 11.12 4.74 2.35
N THR A 107 12.45 4.60 2.31
CA THR A 107 13.33 5.05 3.40
C THR A 107 13.55 6.57 3.38
N THR A 108 14.10 7.09 2.28
CA THR A 108 14.47 8.51 2.17
C THR A 108 13.25 9.35 1.82
N GLY A 109 12.47 8.94 0.81
CA GLY A 109 11.26 9.64 0.40
C GLY A 109 10.23 9.70 1.52
N GLY A 110 9.99 8.57 2.21
CA GLY A 110 9.08 8.49 3.34
C GLY A 110 9.46 9.39 4.52
N VAL A 111 10.74 9.61 4.79
CA VAL A 111 11.20 10.57 5.82
C VAL A 111 11.02 12.02 5.35
N ILE A 112 11.40 12.32 4.10
CA ILE A 112 11.26 13.67 3.52
C ILE A 112 9.78 14.10 3.52
N LEU A 113 8.86 13.18 3.25
CA LEU A 113 7.42 13.43 3.24
C LEU A 113 6.92 14.03 4.56
N LEU A 114 7.38 13.52 5.71
CA LEU A 114 6.99 14.01 7.04
C LEU A 114 7.59 15.38 7.36
N ILE A 115 8.76 15.69 6.78
CA ILE A 115 9.41 17.00 6.91
C ILE A 115 8.63 18.04 6.12
N MET A 116 8.29 17.72 4.86
CA MET A 116 7.69 18.64 3.91
C MET A 116 6.20 18.92 4.18
N LYS A 117 5.44 17.92 4.64
CA LYS A 117 3.99 18.09 4.89
C LYS A 117 3.73 18.69 6.27
N GLU A 118 2.99 19.79 6.32
CA GLU A 118 2.57 20.47 7.56
C GLU A 118 1.18 19.98 8.02
N PHE A 119 1.07 18.71 8.39
CA PHE A 119 -0.20 18.10 8.84
C PHE A 119 -0.38 18.10 10.37
N ALA A 120 0.70 18.28 11.12
CA ALA A 120 0.72 18.25 12.59
C ALA A 120 1.80 19.21 13.15
N PRO A 121 1.73 19.58 14.44
CA PRO A 121 2.78 20.34 15.11
C PRO A 121 4.16 19.71 14.91
N LEU A 122 5.19 20.56 14.77
CA LEU A 122 6.55 20.09 14.49
C LEU A 122 7.05 19.01 15.48
N PRO A 123 6.83 19.11 16.81
CA PRO A 123 7.27 18.06 17.74
C PRO A 123 6.66 16.68 17.45
N GLU A 124 5.40 16.61 17.03
CA GLU A 124 4.73 15.36 16.68
C GLU A 124 5.35 14.75 15.42
N ARG A 125 5.54 15.57 14.39
CA ARG A 125 6.20 15.12 13.14
C ARG A 125 7.64 14.67 13.37
N LEU A 126 8.38 15.34 14.25
CA LEU A 126 9.75 14.92 14.61
C LEU A 126 9.79 13.57 15.33
N ALA A 127 8.76 13.25 16.14
CA ALA A 127 8.65 11.92 16.75
C ALA A 127 8.42 10.84 15.69
N SER A 128 7.53 11.08 14.73
CA SER A 128 7.30 10.17 13.60
C SER A 128 8.55 9.99 12.73
N ILE A 129 9.23 11.10 12.40
CA ILE A 129 10.50 11.08 11.66
C ILE A 129 11.54 10.21 12.38
N LEU A 130 11.67 10.38 13.71
CA LEU A 130 12.61 9.57 14.50
C LEU A 130 12.27 8.08 14.47
N GLY A 131 10.99 7.71 14.54
CA GLY A 131 10.54 6.33 14.37
C GLY A 131 10.94 5.77 13.02
N ARG A 132 10.59 6.47 11.94
CA ARG A 132 10.85 6.05 10.56
C ARG A 132 12.35 5.92 10.26
N VAL A 133 13.17 6.88 10.72
CA VAL A 133 14.63 6.84 10.58
C VAL A 133 15.25 5.64 11.28
N ARG A 134 14.72 5.22 12.43
CA ARG A 134 15.23 4.04 13.16
C ARG A 134 14.98 2.73 12.43
N GLU A 135 13.98 2.67 11.56
CA GLU A 135 13.68 1.49 10.75
C GLU A 135 14.47 1.41 9.44
N VAL A 136 15.08 2.51 9.00
CA VAL A 136 15.86 2.55 7.74
C VAL A 136 16.91 1.44 7.67
N PRO A 137 17.74 1.18 8.70
CA PRO A 137 18.71 0.09 8.63
C PRO A 137 18.07 -1.29 8.38
N ARG A 138 16.91 -1.56 9.00
CA ARG A 138 16.18 -2.82 8.80
C ARG A 138 15.75 -2.97 7.33
N VAL A 139 15.09 -1.95 6.78
CA VAL A 139 14.60 -1.97 5.39
C VAL A 139 15.76 -2.08 4.39
N LEU A 140 16.90 -1.45 4.66
CA LEU A 140 18.07 -1.57 3.78
C LEU A 140 18.72 -2.96 3.84
N GLU A 141 18.65 -3.67 4.96
CA GLU A 141 19.10 -5.07 5.01
C GLU A 141 18.13 -6.00 4.28
N GLU A 142 16.82 -5.79 4.42
CA GLU A 142 15.80 -6.51 3.63
C GLU A 142 16.00 -6.28 2.12
N ALA A 143 16.26 -5.04 1.72
CA ALA A 143 16.53 -4.67 0.33
C ALA A 143 17.75 -5.40 -0.27
N LYS A 144 18.81 -5.65 0.52
CA LYS A 144 19.98 -6.42 0.06
C LYS A 144 19.68 -7.91 -0.13
N GLY A 145 18.65 -8.42 0.56
CA GLY A 145 18.24 -9.82 0.49
C GLY A 145 17.29 -10.14 -0.66
N ASN A 146 16.68 -9.12 -1.26
CA ASN A 146 15.75 -9.22 -2.39
C ASN A 146 16.48 -9.10 -3.74
#